data_AF-A0A3B0BN22-F1
#
_entry.id   AF-A0A3B0BN22-F1
#
_cell.length_a   1.000
_cell.length_b   1.000
_cell.length_c   1.000
_cell.angle_alpha   90.00
_cell.angle_beta   90.00
_cell.angle_gamma   90.00
#
_symmetry.space_group_name_H-M   'P 1'
#
loop_
_entity.id
_entity.type
_entity.pdbx_description
1 polymer ?
#
loop_
_entity_poly.entity_id
_entity_poly.type
_entity_poly.pdbx_seq_one_letter_code
_entity_poly.pdbx_strand_id
1 'polypeptide(L)'
;MKYDPHLDGLFTYCLSVLCEHDAATAALGEVLALAEKRADRAPADEESRRPWLYALARWACLRRLVAPDAPGPAAGDAPAPPDPRRRAELALLAWPEAAGTTAEQREALELAVRHGLTASEVAAVLGVEGDAARALLSSAACEVERTRTALAVVEAGRCPVVARFAGDTQVLLGAALRRELVRHVDDCADCRRTAERATAGEPWPGTAASSAPLPVLEAPRADAYAAMLSAAGTGGRQRGAHAPAVPRFDRRGYPVDPKDRTARRGRLRSRAVTTAVVVTVVAAPVLALWAAWHGAPETGESRPDAAAVSAKETGAARERPYRGPGPAPRPVGSSGSAPGRLVTEVSVAVIGPDGRPVPPPQAGSAAPPSPAGGDAGPPAPGAPAPAPGRLTVSAQPSGTATIVTLTASGGQAVVWSMTADAPWLRLSKPGGVLQPGQTTTVVVGIDAEREPVGPWRARVVIAPGGTTVTIEGRGRPVVSTPAATQSPPPPASPTAAPPSPSAG
;
A
#
# COMPACT_ATOMS: atom_id res chain seq x y z
N MET A 1 14.50 1.37 -37.47
CA MET A 1 15.67 0.91 -36.65
C MET A 1 15.41 -0.49 -36.08
N LYS A 2 16.37 -1.17 -35.43
CA LYS A 2 16.25 -2.57 -34.96
C LYS A 2 15.00 -2.87 -34.11
N TYR A 3 14.57 -1.93 -33.28
CA TYR A 3 13.44 -2.08 -32.35
C TYR A 3 12.15 -1.34 -32.79
N ASP A 4 12.13 -0.71 -33.97
CA ASP A 4 11.00 0.11 -34.47
C ASP A 4 9.64 -0.59 -34.37
N PRO A 5 9.50 -1.88 -34.79
CA PRO A 5 8.22 -2.60 -34.76
C PRO A 5 7.65 -2.87 -33.35
N HIS A 6 8.35 -2.43 -32.30
CA HIS A 6 7.95 -2.63 -30.91
C HIS A 6 7.83 -1.32 -30.12
N LEU A 7 8.25 -0.18 -30.67
CA LEU A 7 8.30 1.08 -29.91
C LEU A 7 6.92 1.53 -29.42
N ASP A 8 5.91 1.55 -30.30
CA ASP A 8 4.56 2.00 -29.96
C ASP A 8 3.94 1.14 -28.84
N GLY A 9 4.11 -0.18 -28.92
CA GLY A 9 3.67 -1.13 -27.88
C GLY A 9 4.43 -0.98 -26.55
N LEU A 10 5.76 -0.84 -26.59
CA LEU A 10 6.58 -0.66 -25.40
C LEU A 10 6.36 0.70 -24.73
N PHE A 11 6.17 1.77 -25.51
CA PHE A 11 5.79 3.09 -25.02
C PHE A 11 4.43 3.03 -24.31
N THR A 12 3.44 2.46 -24.98
CA THR A 12 2.07 2.26 -24.46
C THR A 12 2.10 1.51 -23.12
N TYR A 13 2.85 0.41 -23.02
CA TYR A 13 3.02 -0.34 -21.77
C TYR A 13 3.71 0.48 -20.67
N CYS A 14 4.80 1.18 -21.00
CA CYS A 14 5.47 2.05 -20.03
C CYS A 14 4.52 3.16 -19.53
N LEU A 15 3.65 3.68 -20.40
CA LEU A 15 2.70 4.73 -20.06
C LEU A 15 1.50 4.22 -19.25
N SER A 16 0.98 3.01 -19.49
CA SER A 16 -0.09 2.43 -18.68
C SER A 16 0.37 1.94 -17.30
N VAL A 17 1.68 1.69 -17.12
CA VAL A 17 2.27 1.35 -15.81
C VAL A 17 2.73 2.59 -15.03
N LEU A 18 3.23 3.64 -15.69
CA LEU A 18 3.78 4.85 -15.02
C LEU A 18 2.81 6.05 -14.98
N CYS A 19 1.78 6.07 -15.84
CA CYS A 19 0.78 7.13 -15.97
C CYS A 19 1.33 8.55 -16.26
N GLU A 20 2.59 8.69 -16.69
CA GLU A 20 3.22 9.96 -17.06
C GLU A 20 4.13 9.78 -18.28
N HIS A 21 4.01 10.69 -19.26
CA HIS A 21 4.61 10.57 -20.58
C HIS A 21 6.14 10.68 -20.56
N ASP A 22 6.68 11.61 -19.78
CA ASP A 22 8.14 11.80 -19.72
C ASP A 22 8.82 10.64 -18.98
N ALA A 23 8.16 10.10 -17.96
CA ALA A 23 8.60 8.88 -17.26
C ALA A 23 8.54 7.66 -18.17
N ALA A 24 7.48 7.51 -18.97
CA ALA A 24 7.33 6.42 -19.95
C ALA A 24 8.38 6.50 -21.08
N THR A 25 8.66 7.70 -21.58
CA THR A 25 9.69 7.96 -22.61
C THR A 25 11.09 7.67 -22.06
N ALA A 26 11.39 8.12 -20.84
CA ALA A 26 12.65 7.82 -20.16
C ALA A 26 12.82 6.32 -19.85
N ALA A 27 11.74 5.62 -19.51
CA ALA A 27 11.74 4.17 -19.31
C ALA A 27 11.97 3.42 -20.62
N LEU A 28 11.32 3.82 -21.73
CA LEU A 28 11.56 3.25 -23.06
C LEU A 28 13.03 3.44 -23.52
N GLY A 29 13.60 4.62 -23.32
CA GLY A 29 15.02 4.86 -23.57
C GLY A 29 15.94 3.95 -22.76
N GLU A 30 15.64 3.74 -21.47
CA GLU A 30 16.34 2.79 -20.60
C GLU A 30 16.23 1.34 -21.10
N VAL A 31 15.05 0.92 -21.58
CA VAL A 31 14.82 -0.42 -22.17
C VAL A 31 15.70 -0.63 -23.41
N LEU A 32 15.70 0.32 -24.34
CA LEU A 32 16.50 0.23 -25.57
C LEU A 32 18.01 0.22 -25.25
N ALA A 33 18.45 1.07 -24.31
CA ALA A 33 19.85 1.11 -23.87
C ALA A 33 20.28 -0.17 -23.14
N LEU A 34 19.37 -0.81 -22.39
CA LEU A 34 19.59 -2.12 -21.80
C LEU A 34 19.60 -3.22 -22.86
N ALA A 35 18.72 -3.17 -23.86
CA ALA A 35 18.61 -4.17 -24.92
C ALA A 35 19.90 -4.26 -25.76
N GLU A 36 20.51 -3.14 -26.13
CA GLU A 36 21.82 -3.14 -26.81
C GLU A 36 22.95 -3.54 -25.84
N LYS A 37 22.99 -2.96 -24.63
CA LYS A 37 24.02 -3.26 -23.61
C LYS A 37 23.98 -4.71 -23.11
N ARG A 38 22.89 -5.45 -23.36
CA ARG A 38 22.66 -6.84 -22.96
C ARG A 38 22.18 -7.72 -24.11
N ALA A 39 22.64 -7.42 -25.32
CA ALA A 39 22.48 -8.31 -26.47
C ALA A 39 23.07 -9.73 -26.20
N ASP A 40 24.04 -9.87 -25.28
CA ASP A 40 24.55 -11.17 -24.79
C ASP A 40 23.51 -12.00 -24.02
N ARG A 41 22.39 -11.40 -23.61
CA ARG A 41 21.28 -12.01 -22.85
C ARG A 41 19.95 -12.01 -23.56
N ALA A 42 19.88 -11.43 -24.77
CA ALA A 42 18.69 -11.54 -25.60
C ALA A 42 18.48 -13.02 -26.00
N PRO A 43 17.25 -13.56 -25.95
CA PRO A 43 16.94 -14.85 -26.55
C PRO A 43 17.39 -14.90 -28.01
N ALA A 44 17.84 -16.06 -28.48
CA ALA A 44 18.30 -16.22 -29.86
C ALA A 44 17.12 -16.07 -30.85
N ASP A 45 15.99 -16.68 -30.48
CA ASP A 45 14.77 -16.78 -31.29
C ASP A 45 14.04 -15.44 -31.37
N GLU A 46 13.64 -15.04 -32.59
CA GLU A 46 13.02 -13.73 -32.84
C GLU A 46 11.69 -13.58 -32.09
N GLU A 47 10.88 -14.64 -32.06
CA GLU A 47 9.62 -14.73 -31.31
C GLU A 47 9.81 -14.45 -29.81
N SER A 48 10.95 -14.84 -29.24
CA SER A 48 11.28 -14.60 -27.83
C SER A 48 11.89 -13.22 -27.56
N ARG A 49 12.28 -12.42 -28.58
CA ARG A 49 12.75 -11.05 -28.35
C ARG A 49 11.64 -10.12 -27.88
N ARG A 50 10.44 -10.28 -28.43
CA ARG A 50 9.26 -9.46 -28.11
C ARG A 50 8.89 -9.52 -26.61
N PRO A 51 8.60 -10.70 -25.99
CA PRO A 51 8.36 -10.78 -24.55
C PRO A 51 9.59 -10.36 -23.71
N TRP A 52 10.81 -10.60 -24.18
CA TRP A 52 12.02 -10.15 -23.48
C TRP A 52 12.11 -8.62 -23.37
N LEU A 53 11.72 -7.88 -24.41
CA LEU A 53 11.63 -6.42 -24.38
C LEU A 53 10.53 -5.92 -23.41
N TYR A 54 9.36 -6.56 -23.39
CA TYR A 54 8.33 -6.27 -22.38
C TYR A 54 8.80 -6.59 -20.96
N ALA A 55 9.58 -7.65 -20.75
CA ALA A 55 10.18 -7.95 -19.45
C ALA A 55 11.19 -6.89 -19.00
N LEU A 56 12.00 -6.34 -19.93
CA LEU A 56 12.87 -5.19 -19.66
C LEU A 56 12.06 -3.93 -19.31
N ALA A 57 10.97 -3.65 -20.04
CA ALA A 57 10.08 -2.52 -19.76
C ALA A 57 9.41 -2.65 -18.39
N ARG A 58 8.89 -3.83 -18.07
CA ARG A 58 8.34 -4.18 -16.76
C ARG A 58 9.34 -3.93 -15.64
N TRP A 59 10.56 -4.44 -15.80
CA TRP A 59 11.64 -4.26 -14.85
C TRP A 59 11.99 -2.77 -14.64
N ALA A 60 12.06 -1.97 -15.71
CA ALA A 60 12.39 -0.54 -15.65
C ALA A 60 11.27 0.27 -14.98
N CYS A 61 10.01 0.01 -15.32
CA CYS A 61 8.86 0.68 -14.71
C CYS A 61 8.72 0.33 -13.23
N LEU A 62 8.83 -0.95 -12.86
CA LEU A 62 8.81 -1.39 -11.46
C LEU A 62 10.00 -0.85 -10.64
N ARG A 63 11.16 -0.62 -11.26
CA ARG A 63 12.28 0.09 -10.60
C ARG A 63 11.86 1.51 -10.22
N ARG A 64 11.27 2.26 -11.17
CA ARG A 64 10.86 3.66 -10.99
C ARG A 64 9.68 3.81 -10.03
N LEU A 65 8.74 2.86 -10.00
CA LEU A 65 7.65 2.84 -9.02
C LEU A 65 8.13 2.54 -7.58
N VAL A 66 9.24 1.83 -7.41
CA VAL A 66 9.84 1.54 -6.08
C VAL A 66 10.80 2.65 -5.63
N ALA A 67 11.48 3.30 -6.57
CA ALA A 67 12.34 4.45 -6.33
C ALA A 67 12.17 5.46 -7.48
N PRO A 68 11.24 6.42 -7.34
CA PRO A 68 11.04 7.48 -8.33
C PRO A 68 12.33 8.27 -8.54
N ASP A 69 12.64 8.56 -9.80
CA ASP A 69 13.74 9.45 -10.14
C ASP A 69 13.35 10.88 -9.67
N ALA A 70 14.19 11.53 -8.86
CA ALA A 70 13.79 12.69 -8.04
C ALA A 70 14.64 13.95 -8.31
N PRO A 71 14.13 15.16 -8.02
CA PRO A 71 12.77 15.50 -7.57
C PRO A 71 11.82 15.91 -8.71
N GLY A 72 10.53 16.04 -8.40
CA GLY A 72 9.58 16.79 -9.25
C GLY A 72 9.84 18.31 -9.22
N PRO A 73 8.97 19.13 -9.86
CA PRO A 73 9.12 20.59 -9.86
C PRO A 73 9.22 21.15 -8.44
N ALA A 74 9.98 22.23 -8.27
CA ALA A 74 10.18 22.86 -6.98
C ALA A 74 8.84 23.38 -6.41
N ALA A 75 8.66 23.25 -5.10
CA ALA A 75 7.37 23.49 -4.42
C ALA A 75 6.92 24.97 -4.32
N GLY A 76 7.35 25.80 -5.26
CA GLY A 76 6.86 27.17 -5.48
C GLY A 76 6.15 27.36 -6.84
N ASP A 77 6.40 26.50 -7.83
CA ASP A 77 5.74 26.58 -9.13
C ASP A 77 4.39 25.87 -9.08
N ALA A 78 3.31 26.61 -9.40
CA ALA A 78 2.01 25.99 -9.62
C ALA A 78 2.08 25.07 -10.84
N PRO A 79 1.71 23.77 -10.74
CA PRO A 79 1.82 22.85 -11.86
C PRO A 79 0.94 23.35 -13.02
N ALA A 80 1.55 23.51 -14.19
CA ALA A 80 0.84 23.90 -15.39
C ALA A 80 -0.33 22.93 -15.65
N PRO A 81 -1.50 23.41 -16.12
CA PRO A 81 -2.65 22.55 -16.36
C PRO A 81 -2.24 21.45 -17.36
N PRO A 82 -2.43 20.15 -17.03
CA PRO A 82 -1.85 19.08 -17.83
C PRO A 82 -2.38 19.13 -19.27
N ASP A 83 -1.49 18.88 -20.22
CA ASP A 83 -1.75 18.96 -21.66
C ASP A 83 -3.03 18.18 -22.03
N PRO A 84 -4.02 18.81 -22.69
CA PRO A 84 -5.22 18.12 -23.13
C PRO A 84 -4.95 16.92 -24.03
N ARG A 85 -3.86 16.92 -24.82
CA ARG A 85 -3.44 15.75 -25.61
C ARG A 85 -2.96 14.64 -24.69
N ARG A 86 -1.99 14.87 -23.80
CA ARG A 86 -1.54 13.87 -22.81
C ARG A 86 -2.72 13.30 -21.99
N ARG A 87 -3.67 14.14 -21.57
CA ARG A 87 -4.89 13.71 -20.85
C ARG A 87 -5.76 12.78 -21.69
N ALA A 88 -5.96 13.08 -22.98
CA ALA A 88 -6.73 12.23 -23.88
C ALA A 88 -6.01 10.89 -24.16
N GLU A 89 -4.70 10.91 -24.33
CA GLU A 89 -3.88 9.69 -24.52
C GLU A 89 -3.94 8.78 -23.28
N LEU A 90 -3.84 9.32 -22.06
CA LEU A 90 -4.06 8.56 -20.83
C LEU A 90 -5.49 8.00 -20.71
N ALA A 91 -6.51 8.71 -21.23
CA ALA A 91 -7.87 8.22 -21.25
C ALA A 91 -8.05 7.01 -22.21
N LEU A 92 -7.29 6.92 -23.30
CA LEU A 92 -7.25 5.74 -24.18
C LEU A 92 -6.60 4.52 -23.52
N LEU A 93 -5.81 4.71 -22.46
CA LEU A 93 -5.25 3.62 -21.65
C LEU A 93 -6.19 3.15 -20.53
N ALA A 94 -7.22 3.94 -20.18
CA ALA A 94 -8.18 3.56 -19.17
C ALA A 94 -9.06 2.40 -19.64
N TRP A 95 -8.96 1.24 -18.98
CA TRP A 95 -9.85 0.10 -19.20
C TRP A 95 -10.91 0.02 -18.08
N PRO A 96 -12.14 0.52 -18.30
CA PRO A 96 -13.14 0.67 -17.24
C PRO A 96 -13.77 -0.65 -16.76
N GLU A 97 -13.96 -1.63 -17.63
CA GLU A 97 -14.50 -2.96 -17.28
C GLU A 97 -13.51 -3.75 -16.43
N ALA A 98 -12.20 -3.56 -16.64
CA ALA A 98 -11.17 -4.15 -15.79
C ALA A 98 -11.12 -3.52 -14.37
N ALA A 99 -12.03 -2.63 -13.97
CA ALA A 99 -11.99 -1.99 -12.64
C ALA A 99 -12.08 -2.95 -11.44
N GLY A 100 -12.64 -4.15 -11.61
CA GLY A 100 -12.68 -5.19 -10.57
C GLY A 100 -11.32 -5.85 -10.30
N THR A 101 -10.41 -5.87 -11.28
CA THR A 101 -9.20 -6.71 -11.25
C THR A 101 -8.15 -6.23 -10.24
N THR A 102 -7.35 -7.17 -9.73
CA THR A 102 -6.11 -6.83 -9.01
C THR A 102 -5.09 -6.15 -9.94
N ALA A 103 -4.02 -5.59 -9.36
CA ALA A 103 -2.93 -5.00 -10.14
C ALA A 103 -2.19 -6.03 -11.02
N GLU A 104 -2.01 -7.25 -10.52
CA GLU A 104 -1.34 -8.34 -11.24
C GLU A 104 -2.22 -8.91 -12.36
N GLN A 105 -3.53 -9.03 -12.11
CA GLN A 105 -4.51 -9.35 -13.16
C GLN A 105 -4.58 -8.24 -14.23
N ARG A 106 -4.52 -6.95 -13.84
CA ARG A 106 -4.52 -5.83 -14.79
C ARG A 106 -3.28 -5.84 -15.66
N GLU A 107 -2.10 -6.08 -15.09
CA GLU A 107 -0.85 -6.18 -15.84
C GLU A 107 -0.89 -7.36 -16.84
N ALA A 108 -1.38 -8.52 -16.40
CA ALA A 108 -1.54 -9.68 -17.28
C ALA A 108 -2.51 -9.42 -18.44
N LEU A 109 -3.64 -8.75 -18.18
CA LEU A 109 -4.62 -8.38 -19.20
C LEU A 109 -4.11 -7.31 -20.17
N GLU A 110 -3.38 -6.30 -19.70
CA GLU A 110 -2.76 -5.28 -20.57
C GLU A 110 -1.79 -5.95 -21.56
N LEU A 111 -0.91 -6.84 -21.05
CA LEU A 111 0.01 -7.62 -21.89
C LEU A 111 -0.73 -8.53 -22.88
N ALA A 112 -1.78 -9.23 -22.45
CA ALA A 112 -2.51 -10.16 -23.30
C ALA A 112 -3.41 -9.48 -24.35
N VAL A 113 -4.10 -8.39 -23.99
CA VAL A 113 -5.21 -7.83 -24.77
C VAL A 113 -4.85 -6.54 -25.49
N ARG A 114 -4.09 -5.62 -24.88
CA ARG A 114 -3.58 -4.43 -25.60
C ARG A 114 -2.32 -4.74 -26.39
N HIS A 115 -1.41 -5.50 -25.79
CA HIS A 115 -0.13 -5.84 -26.43
C HIS A 115 -0.16 -7.15 -27.22
N GLY A 116 -1.19 -7.99 -27.08
CA GLY A 116 -1.33 -9.21 -27.88
C GLY A 116 -0.21 -10.23 -27.61
N LEU A 117 0.14 -10.46 -26.34
CA LEU A 117 1.04 -11.54 -25.92
C LEU A 117 0.24 -12.81 -25.59
N THR A 118 0.73 -13.96 -26.06
CA THR A 118 0.22 -15.28 -25.66
C THR A 118 0.39 -15.52 -24.16
N ALA A 119 -0.38 -16.44 -23.57
CA ALA A 119 -0.25 -16.79 -22.15
C ALA A 119 1.17 -17.26 -21.76
N SER A 120 1.91 -17.86 -22.71
CA SER A 120 3.32 -18.22 -22.60
C SER A 120 4.27 -17.01 -22.59
N GLU A 121 4.04 -16.01 -23.44
CA GLU A 121 4.78 -14.75 -23.43
C GLU A 121 4.50 -13.96 -22.14
N VAL A 122 3.24 -13.90 -21.69
CA VAL A 122 2.85 -13.27 -20.41
C VAL A 122 3.53 -13.97 -19.23
N ALA A 123 3.61 -15.30 -19.22
CA ALA A 123 4.36 -16.04 -18.19
C ALA A 123 5.83 -15.63 -18.13
N ALA A 124 6.48 -15.49 -19.30
CA ALA A 124 7.87 -15.07 -19.41
C ALA A 124 8.10 -13.61 -18.97
N VAL A 125 7.18 -12.69 -19.29
CA VAL A 125 7.24 -11.28 -18.86
C VAL A 125 7.05 -11.14 -17.34
N LEU A 126 6.08 -11.85 -16.77
CA LEU A 126 5.79 -11.79 -15.34
C LEU A 126 6.77 -12.61 -14.48
N GLY A 127 7.54 -13.51 -15.09
CA GLY A 127 8.49 -14.39 -14.39
C GLY A 127 7.82 -15.52 -13.60
N VAL A 128 6.69 -16.03 -14.10
CA VAL A 128 5.86 -17.08 -13.47
C VAL A 128 5.76 -18.33 -14.36
N GLU A 129 5.28 -19.44 -13.80
CA GLU A 129 5.05 -20.66 -14.58
C GLU A 129 3.81 -20.57 -15.48
N GLY A 130 3.80 -21.31 -16.60
CA GLY A 130 2.79 -21.20 -17.64
C GLY A 130 1.35 -21.50 -17.18
N ASP A 131 1.17 -22.47 -16.28
CA ASP A 131 -0.13 -22.76 -15.66
C ASP A 131 -0.62 -21.61 -14.77
N ALA A 132 0.29 -20.97 -14.02
CA ALA A 132 -0.05 -19.83 -13.19
C ALA A 132 -0.44 -18.60 -14.03
N ALA A 133 0.23 -18.37 -15.17
CA ALA A 133 -0.16 -17.32 -16.11
C ALA A 133 -1.53 -17.59 -16.77
N ARG A 134 -1.81 -18.85 -17.19
CA ARG A 134 -3.13 -19.25 -17.71
C ARG A 134 -4.24 -19.08 -16.66
N ALA A 135 -4.00 -19.51 -15.42
CA ALA A 135 -4.94 -19.32 -14.32
C ALA A 135 -5.17 -17.84 -13.99
N LEU A 136 -4.11 -17.01 -13.98
CA LEU A 136 -4.19 -15.58 -13.76
C LEU A 136 -5.04 -14.89 -14.83
N LEU A 137 -4.76 -15.15 -16.11
CA LEU A 137 -5.51 -14.60 -17.25
C LEU A 137 -6.98 -15.04 -17.24
N SER A 138 -7.26 -16.32 -16.97
CA SER A 138 -8.63 -16.83 -16.82
C SER A 138 -9.36 -16.13 -15.68
N SER A 139 -8.74 -16.00 -14.51
CA SER A 139 -9.34 -15.28 -13.38
C SER A 139 -9.62 -13.81 -13.70
N ALA A 140 -8.72 -13.16 -14.45
CA ALA A 140 -8.84 -11.76 -14.82
C ALA A 140 -9.96 -11.53 -15.85
N ALA A 141 -10.14 -12.44 -16.82
CA ALA A 141 -11.27 -12.43 -17.74
C ALA A 141 -12.60 -12.53 -16.98
N CYS A 142 -12.72 -13.47 -16.02
CA CYS A 142 -13.92 -13.60 -15.18
C CYS A 142 -14.24 -12.32 -14.38
N GLU A 143 -13.23 -11.59 -13.88
CA GLU A 143 -13.45 -10.29 -13.20
C GLU A 143 -13.95 -9.19 -14.17
N VAL A 144 -13.43 -9.16 -15.41
CA VAL A 144 -13.90 -8.24 -16.46
C VAL A 144 -15.34 -8.56 -16.85
N GLU A 145 -15.67 -9.85 -17.04
CA GLU A 145 -17.01 -10.31 -17.40
C GLU A 145 -18.03 -10.09 -16.28
N ARG A 146 -17.66 -10.34 -15.02
CA ARG A 146 -18.51 -9.99 -13.86
C ARG A 146 -18.75 -8.48 -13.78
N THR A 147 -17.74 -7.66 -14.08
CA THR A 147 -17.89 -6.19 -14.10
C THR A 147 -18.76 -5.71 -15.27
N ARG A 148 -18.60 -6.28 -16.48
CA ARG A 148 -19.49 -6.03 -17.65
C ARG A 148 -20.94 -6.38 -17.32
N THR A 149 -21.16 -7.59 -16.80
CA THR A 149 -22.48 -8.08 -16.37
C THR A 149 -23.11 -7.13 -15.33
N ALA A 150 -22.33 -6.68 -14.34
CA ALA A 150 -22.81 -5.77 -13.32
C ALA A 150 -23.17 -4.38 -13.87
N LEU A 151 -22.50 -3.89 -14.90
CA LEU A 151 -22.87 -2.64 -15.60
C LEU A 151 -24.18 -2.82 -16.41
N ALA A 152 -24.35 -3.93 -17.13
CA ALA A 152 -25.61 -4.25 -17.81
C ALA A 152 -26.80 -4.36 -16.82
N VAL A 153 -26.56 -4.78 -15.57
CA VAL A 153 -27.57 -4.75 -14.50
C VAL A 153 -27.96 -3.33 -14.07
N VAL A 154 -27.04 -2.35 -14.16
CA VAL A 154 -27.36 -0.91 -13.95
C VAL A 154 -28.27 -0.41 -15.05
N GLU A 155 -27.91 -0.64 -16.31
CA GLU A 155 -28.66 -0.21 -17.49
C GLU A 155 -30.07 -0.82 -17.52
N ALA A 156 -30.22 -2.05 -17.02
CA ALA A 156 -31.52 -2.72 -16.88
C ALA A 156 -32.43 -2.11 -15.79
N GLY A 157 -31.94 -1.22 -14.91
CA GLY A 157 -32.73 -0.33 -14.05
C GLY A 157 -33.62 -0.95 -12.96
N ARG A 158 -33.67 -2.28 -12.81
CA ARG A 158 -34.71 -2.97 -12.02
C ARG A 158 -34.54 -2.99 -10.50
N CYS A 159 -33.34 -2.79 -9.97
CA CYS A 159 -33.12 -2.78 -8.51
C CYS A 159 -33.16 -1.34 -7.95
N PRO A 160 -33.95 -1.04 -6.90
CA PRO A 160 -34.05 0.31 -6.34
C PRO A 160 -32.75 0.80 -5.68
N VAL A 161 -31.85 -0.10 -5.27
CA VAL A 161 -30.51 0.27 -4.80
C VAL A 161 -29.63 0.69 -5.98
N VAL A 162 -29.66 -0.07 -7.08
CA VAL A 162 -28.83 0.18 -8.27
C VAL A 162 -29.31 1.39 -9.06
N ALA A 163 -30.63 1.61 -9.15
CA ALA A 163 -31.23 2.77 -9.83
C ALA A 163 -30.74 4.11 -9.26
N ARG A 164 -30.35 4.16 -7.98
CA ARG A 164 -29.76 5.36 -7.36
C ARG A 164 -28.35 5.68 -7.84
N PHE A 165 -27.65 4.73 -8.47
CA PHE A 165 -26.38 5.00 -9.18
C PHE A 165 -26.60 5.35 -10.66
N ALA A 166 -27.75 5.01 -11.25
CA ALA A 166 -28.09 5.34 -12.63
C ALA A 166 -28.62 6.78 -12.79
N GLY A 167 -29.29 7.33 -11.76
CA GLY A 167 -29.99 8.62 -11.84
C GLY A 167 -29.09 9.86 -11.98
N ASP A 168 -27.96 9.90 -11.27
CA ASP A 168 -27.11 11.10 -11.19
C ASP A 168 -25.85 11.05 -12.09
N THR A 169 -25.38 9.86 -12.51
CA THR A 169 -24.04 9.73 -13.10
C THR A 169 -23.89 8.67 -14.20
N GLN A 170 -23.98 9.13 -15.47
CA GLN A 170 -23.10 8.60 -16.54
C GLN A 170 -21.60 8.89 -16.26
N VAL A 171 -21.31 9.77 -15.29
CA VAL A 171 -19.94 10.10 -14.85
C VAL A 171 -19.33 8.94 -14.05
N LEU A 172 -18.69 8.03 -14.78
CA LEU A 172 -17.55 7.21 -14.34
C LEU A 172 -17.62 6.67 -12.91
N LEU A 173 -18.40 5.60 -12.69
CA LEU A 173 -18.34 4.81 -11.45
C LEU A 173 -16.88 4.44 -11.13
N GLY A 174 -16.32 5.02 -10.07
CA GLY A 174 -14.93 4.80 -9.69
C GLY A 174 -14.63 3.35 -9.31
N ALA A 175 -13.37 2.92 -9.36
CA ALA A 175 -12.98 1.52 -9.14
C ALA A 175 -13.33 0.97 -7.73
N ALA A 176 -13.56 1.83 -6.74
CA ALA A 176 -14.19 1.42 -5.48
C ALA A 176 -15.68 1.09 -5.71
N LEU A 177 -16.46 2.05 -6.22
CA LEU A 177 -17.90 1.93 -6.46
C LEU A 177 -18.26 0.79 -7.43
N ARG A 178 -17.45 0.49 -8.45
CA ARG A 178 -17.65 -0.69 -9.31
C ARG A 178 -17.51 -2.02 -8.56
N ARG A 179 -16.64 -2.11 -7.55
CA ARG A 179 -16.51 -3.31 -6.70
C ARG A 179 -17.65 -3.43 -5.69
N GLU A 180 -18.18 -2.31 -5.20
CA GLU A 180 -19.44 -2.28 -4.42
C GLU A 180 -20.64 -2.75 -5.27
N LEU A 181 -20.75 -2.24 -6.51
CA LEU A 181 -21.78 -2.64 -7.47
C LEU A 181 -21.71 -4.14 -7.80
N VAL A 182 -20.54 -4.65 -8.16
CA VAL A 182 -20.33 -6.08 -8.45
C VAL A 182 -20.81 -6.95 -7.29
N ARG A 183 -20.38 -6.65 -6.05
CA ARG A 183 -20.81 -7.41 -4.87
C ARG A 183 -22.32 -7.31 -4.64
N HIS A 184 -22.92 -6.15 -4.85
CA HIS A 184 -24.39 -6.00 -4.77
C HIS A 184 -25.12 -6.83 -5.84
N VAL A 185 -24.54 -7.00 -7.03
CA VAL A 185 -25.12 -7.85 -8.09
C VAL A 185 -25.00 -9.33 -7.72
N ASP A 186 -23.91 -9.76 -7.09
CA ASP A 186 -23.78 -11.09 -6.52
C ASP A 186 -24.79 -11.32 -5.38
N ASP A 187 -24.85 -10.42 -4.38
CA ASP A 187 -25.66 -10.58 -3.16
C ASP A 187 -27.19 -10.43 -3.38
N CYS A 188 -27.62 -9.57 -4.30
CA CYS A 188 -29.05 -9.26 -4.50
C CYS A 188 -29.72 -10.21 -5.51
N ALA A 189 -30.75 -10.96 -5.08
CA ALA A 189 -31.46 -11.91 -5.93
C ALA A 189 -32.16 -11.30 -7.17
N ASP A 190 -32.53 -10.01 -7.15
CA ASP A 190 -33.14 -9.33 -8.31
C ASP A 190 -32.09 -8.86 -9.33
N CYS A 191 -30.92 -8.47 -8.83
CA CYS A 191 -29.74 -8.18 -9.64
C CYS A 191 -29.18 -9.46 -10.24
N ARG A 192 -29.04 -10.54 -9.47
CA ARG A 192 -28.56 -11.84 -9.95
C ARG A 192 -29.46 -12.41 -11.04
N ARG A 193 -30.78 -12.45 -10.83
CA ARG A 193 -31.75 -12.84 -11.89
C ARG A 193 -31.76 -11.89 -13.09
N THR A 194 -31.24 -10.67 -12.96
CA THR A 194 -31.04 -9.74 -14.07
C THR A 194 -29.73 -10.01 -14.82
N ALA A 195 -28.65 -10.29 -14.10
CA ALA A 195 -27.37 -10.74 -14.64
C ALA A 195 -27.53 -12.04 -15.45
N GLU A 196 -28.18 -13.05 -14.87
CA GLU A 196 -28.50 -14.34 -15.52
C GLU A 196 -29.23 -14.17 -16.86
N ARG A 197 -30.13 -13.18 -16.97
CA ARG A 197 -30.86 -12.88 -18.22
C ARG A 197 -30.05 -12.03 -19.21
N ALA A 198 -29.07 -11.26 -18.74
CA ALA A 198 -28.17 -10.51 -19.60
C ALA A 198 -27.15 -11.45 -20.27
N THR A 199 -26.54 -12.36 -19.48
CA THR A 199 -25.54 -13.30 -19.98
C THR A 199 -26.12 -14.52 -20.72
N ALA A 200 -27.42 -14.82 -20.57
CA ALA A 200 -28.08 -15.91 -21.29
C ALA A 200 -28.10 -15.77 -22.84
N GLY A 201 -27.76 -14.58 -23.37
CA GLY A 201 -27.56 -14.35 -24.80
C GLY A 201 -26.09 -14.19 -25.22
N GLU A 202 -25.15 -14.18 -24.28
CA GLU A 202 -23.71 -14.03 -24.55
C GLU A 202 -23.03 -15.42 -24.64
N PRO A 203 -21.91 -15.54 -25.37
CA PRO A 203 -21.07 -16.73 -25.29
C PRO A 203 -20.55 -16.95 -23.86
N TRP A 204 -20.39 -18.22 -23.47
CA TRP A 204 -19.94 -18.65 -22.14
C TRP A 204 -18.71 -17.86 -21.64
N PRO A 205 -18.59 -17.54 -20.33
CA PRO A 205 -17.44 -16.85 -19.74
C PRO A 205 -16.08 -17.34 -20.25
N GLY A 206 -15.27 -16.42 -20.79
CA GLY A 206 -14.01 -16.69 -21.48
C GLY A 206 -14.13 -16.97 -22.98
N THR A 207 -15.34 -16.98 -23.57
CA THR A 207 -15.58 -17.19 -25.02
C THR A 207 -16.27 -16.02 -25.71
N ALA A 208 -16.65 -14.97 -24.97
CA ALA A 208 -17.29 -13.78 -25.51
C ALA A 208 -16.30 -12.94 -26.34
N ALA A 209 -16.26 -13.22 -27.65
CA ALA A 209 -15.39 -12.59 -28.65
C ALA A 209 -15.78 -11.13 -28.97
N SER A 210 -15.91 -10.29 -27.94
CA SER A 210 -15.95 -8.83 -28.04
C SER A 210 -14.87 -8.20 -27.16
N SER A 211 -13.67 -8.14 -27.75
CA SER A 211 -12.72 -7.08 -27.51
C SER A 211 -12.32 -6.53 -28.87
N ALA A 212 -12.79 -5.33 -29.22
CA ALA A 212 -12.06 -4.52 -30.18
C ALA A 212 -10.61 -4.37 -29.67
N PRO A 213 -9.59 -4.33 -30.56
CA PRO A 213 -8.21 -4.17 -30.14
C PRO A 213 -8.08 -2.86 -29.35
N LEU A 214 -7.58 -2.95 -28.11
CA LEU A 214 -7.36 -1.77 -27.27
C LEU A 214 -6.31 -0.87 -27.94
N PRO A 215 -6.48 0.46 -27.93
CA PRO A 215 -5.61 1.35 -28.69
C PRO A 215 -4.18 1.29 -28.19
N VAL A 216 -3.24 1.17 -29.13
CA VAL A 216 -1.80 1.35 -28.93
C VAL A 216 -1.47 2.77 -29.38
N LEU A 217 -0.73 3.51 -28.54
CA LEU A 217 -0.34 4.88 -28.80
C LEU A 217 0.99 4.93 -29.57
N GLU A 218 1.13 5.91 -30.47
CA GLU A 218 2.39 6.13 -31.17
C GLU A 218 3.48 6.57 -30.18
N ALA A 219 4.65 5.93 -30.25
CA ALA A 219 5.81 6.31 -29.44
C ALA A 219 6.43 7.63 -29.93
N PRO A 220 6.88 8.53 -29.03
CA PRO A 220 7.70 9.68 -29.40
C PRO A 220 9.11 9.20 -29.80
N ARG A 221 9.24 8.70 -31.04
CA ARG A 221 10.43 7.98 -31.55
C ARG A 221 11.74 8.76 -31.34
N ALA A 222 11.73 10.06 -31.64
CA ALA A 222 12.89 10.92 -31.48
C ALA A 222 13.34 11.03 -30.00
N ASP A 223 12.39 11.28 -29.10
CA ASP A 223 12.66 11.44 -27.67
C ASP A 223 13.03 10.12 -27.01
N ALA A 224 12.44 9.01 -27.44
CA ALA A 224 12.81 7.65 -27.01
C ALA A 224 14.26 7.31 -27.38
N TYR A 225 14.71 7.67 -28.59
CA TYR A 225 16.11 7.49 -29.00
C TYR A 225 17.07 8.49 -28.34
N ALA A 226 16.65 9.73 -28.07
CA ALA A 226 17.43 10.67 -27.27
C ALA A 226 17.59 10.19 -25.80
N ALA A 227 16.53 9.66 -25.20
CA ALA A 227 16.54 9.03 -23.89
C ALA A 227 17.42 7.77 -23.86
N MET A 228 17.43 6.96 -24.93
CA MET A 228 18.34 5.81 -25.08
C MET A 228 19.81 6.23 -25.06
N LEU A 229 20.19 7.24 -25.85
CA LEU A 229 21.56 7.76 -25.88
C LEU A 229 21.97 8.34 -24.52
N SER A 230 21.05 9.04 -23.85
CA SER A 230 21.25 9.58 -22.50
C SER A 230 21.47 8.45 -21.47
N ALA A 231 20.60 7.44 -21.46
CA ALA A 231 20.70 6.27 -20.59
C ALA A 231 22.01 5.50 -20.80
N ALA A 232 22.44 5.31 -22.05
CA ALA A 232 23.72 4.70 -22.37
C ALA A 232 24.92 5.50 -21.80
N GLY A 233 24.90 6.83 -21.94
CA GLY A 233 25.97 7.73 -21.48
C GLY A 233 26.17 7.78 -19.95
N THR A 234 25.11 7.68 -19.15
CA THR A 234 25.22 7.72 -17.67
C THR A 234 26.12 6.63 -17.09
N GLY A 235 26.21 5.48 -17.75
CA GLY A 235 26.96 4.31 -17.28
C GLY A 235 28.47 4.52 -17.09
N GLY A 236 29.04 5.61 -17.62
CA GLY A 236 30.45 5.97 -17.44
C GLY A 236 30.74 7.01 -16.35
N ARG A 237 29.76 7.81 -15.92
CA ARG A 237 30.01 9.01 -15.09
C ARG A 237 29.56 8.87 -13.62
N GLN A 238 28.42 8.25 -13.33
CA GLN A 238 27.94 8.07 -11.95
C GLN A 238 28.63 6.88 -11.24
N ARG A 239 29.90 7.06 -10.80
CA ARG A 239 30.54 6.15 -9.83
C ARG A 239 30.10 6.49 -8.40
N GLY A 240 28.95 5.99 -7.96
CA GLY A 240 28.44 6.20 -6.61
C GLY A 240 27.13 5.46 -6.32
N ALA A 241 26.50 5.77 -5.19
CA ALA A 241 25.24 5.16 -4.73
C ALA A 241 24.01 5.44 -5.60
N HIS A 242 24.17 6.22 -6.68
CA HIS A 242 23.14 6.58 -7.66
C HIS A 242 23.47 6.10 -9.08
N ALA A 243 24.37 5.12 -9.23
CA ALA A 243 24.59 4.45 -10.51
C ALA A 243 23.30 3.73 -10.98
N PRO A 244 22.92 3.80 -12.26
CA PRO A 244 21.71 3.15 -12.77
C PRO A 244 21.77 1.63 -12.55
N ALA A 245 20.85 1.12 -11.74
CA ALA A 245 20.94 -0.20 -11.14
C ALA A 245 20.57 -1.32 -12.14
N VAL A 246 21.54 -1.79 -12.91
CA VAL A 246 21.36 -2.82 -13.97
C VAL A 246 20.51 -4.03 -13.51
N PRO A 247 19.61 -4.57 -14.36
CA PRO A 247 18.93 -5.83 -14.10
C PRO A 247 19.92 -6.97 -13.86
N ARG A 248 19.50 -7.95 -13.04
CA ARG A 248 20.11 -9.27 -13.01
C ARG A 248 19.28 -10.15 -13.92
N PHE A 249 19.91 -11.00 -14.71
CA PHE A 249 19.21 -11.92 -15.59
C PHE A 249 19.13 -13.31 -14.96
N ASP A 250 18.08 -14.05 -15.28
CA ASP A 250 17.89 -15.43 -14.89
C ASP A 250 18.69 -16.39 -15.81
N ARG A 251 18.33 -17.69 -15.84
CA ARG A 251 18.95 -18.67 -16.77
C ARG A 251 18.40 -18.58 -18.20
N ARG A 252 17.20 -18.02 -18.41
CA ARG A 252 16.57 -17.82 -19.72
C ARG A 252 16.94 -16.48 -20.37
N GLY A 253 17.69 -15.62 -19.68
CA GLY A 253 18.08 -14.29 -20.14
C GLY A 253 17.10 -13.17 -19.74
N TYR A 254 16.08 -13.46 -18.93
CA TYR A 254 15.02 -12.53 -18.54
C TYR A 254 15.38 -11.74 -17.26
N PRO A 255 14.98 -10.46 -17.14
CA PRO A 255 15.34 -9.61 -16.00
C PRO A 255 14.57 -9.97 -14.72
N VAL A 256 15.29 -10.14 -13.61
CA VAL A 256 14.73 -10.48 -12.29
C VAL A 256 14.23 -9.23 -11.56
N ASP A 257 12.93 -9.25 -11.25
CA ASP A 257 12.12 -8.22 -10.60
C ASP A 257 12.77 -7.59 -9.34
N PRO A 258 12.73 -6.25 -9.16
CA PRO A 258 13.20 -5.59 -7.94
C PRO A 258 12.58 -6.08 -6.63
N LYS A 259 11.27 -6.38 -6.61
CA LYS A 259 10.54 -6.89 -5.43
C LYS A 259 11.01 -8.27 -5.03
N ASP A 260 11.34 -9.13 -5.99
CA ASP A 260 11.87 -10.46 -5.69
C ASP A 260 13.29 -10.39 -5.08
N ARG A 261 14.03 -9.28 -5.25
CA ARG A 261 15.30 -9.03 -4.54
C ARG A 261 15.08 -8.77 -3.05
N THR A 262 14.06 -8.03 -2.64
CA THR A 262 13.75 -7.81 -1.21
C THR A 262 13.19 -9.08 -0.58
N ALA A 263 12.28 -9.76 -1.28
CA ALA A 263 11.72 -11.04 -0.85
C ALA A 263 12.80 -12.14 -0.68
N ARG A 264 13.72 -12.30 -1.65
CA ARG A 264 14.86 -13.24 -1.52
C ARG A 264 15.83 -12.86 -0.40
N ARG A 265 16.11 -11.56 -0.17
CA ARG A 265 16.91 -11.11 0.98
C ARG A 265 16.23 -11.42 2.32
N GLY A 266 14.90 -11.30 2.39
CA GLY A 266 14.10 -11.78 3.53
C GLY A 266 14.25 -13.28 3.75
N ARG A 267 14.04 -14.10 2.70
CA ARG A 267 14.16 -15.57 2.74
C ARG A 267 15.58 -16.07 3.09
N LEU A 268 16.63 -15.32 2.72
CA LEU A 268 18.02 -15.63 3.11
C LEU A 268 18.29 -15.29 4.59
N ARG A 269 17.77 -14.15 5.08
CA ARG A 269 17.90 -13.76 6.49
C ARG A 269 17.13 -14.71 7.41
N SER A 270 15.90 -15.10 7.06
CA SER A 270 15.14 -16.06 7.86
C SER A 270 15.83 -17.42 7.92
N ARG A 271 16.36 -17.92 6.79
CA ARG A 271 17.16 -19.15 6.75
C ARG A 271 18.37 -19.08 7.68
N ALA A 272 19.17 -18.01 7.60
CA ALA A 272 20.33 -17.81 8.47
C ALA A 272 19.96 -17.80 9.97
N VAL A 273 18.86 -17.13 10.34
CA VAL A 273 18.34 -17.13 11.72
C VAL A 273 17.90 -18.53 12.14
N THR A 274 17.15 -19.27 11.30
CA THR A 274 16.73 -20.64 11.64
C THR A 274 17.91 -21.59 11.80
N THR A 275 18.96 -21.49 10.98
CA THR A 275 20.17 -22.32 11.14
C THR A 275 20.95 -21.96 12.40
N ALA A 276 21.03 -20.67 12.76
CA ALA A 276 21.70 -20.24 13.99
C ALA A 276 20.99 -20.77 15.25
N VAL A 277 19.64 -20.70 15.27
CA VAL A 277 18.84 -21.24 16.38
C VAL A 277 18.94 -22.76 16.49
N VAL A 278 18.90 -23.50 15.37
CA VAL A 278 19.06 -24.97 15.40
C VAL A 278 20.46 -25.35 15.90
N VAL A 279 21.52 -24.65 15.47
CA VAL A 279 22.89 -24.92 15.94
C VAL A 279 23.04 -24.66 17.44
N THR A 280 22.49 -23.57 17.99
CA THR A 280 22.59 -23.32 19.45
C THR A 280 21.73 -24.29 20.26
N VAL A 281 20.52 -24.62 19.80
CA VAL A 281 19.61 -25.58 20.47
C VAL A 281 20.16 -27.00 20.46
N VAL A 282 20.99 -27.39 19.49
CA VAL A 282 21.68 -28.70 19.49
C VAL A 282 23.00 -28.66 20.26
N ALA A 283 23.85 -27.64 20.04
CA ALA A 283 25.18 -27.59 20.63
C ALA A 283 25.16 -27.40 22.16
N ALA A 284 24.26 -26.57 22.69
CA ALA A 284 24.19 -26.30 24.12
C ALA A 284 23.89 -27.56 24.97
N PRO A 285 22.84 -28.37 24.71
CA PRO A 285 22.59 -29.59 25.48
C PRO A 285 23.65 -30.68 25.23
N VAL A 286 24.25 -30.76 24.03
CA VAL A 286 25.35 -31.72 23.77
C VAL A 286 26.59 -31.37 24.60
N LEU A 287 26.96 -30.08 24.68
CA LEU A 287 28.07 -29.62 25.51
C LEU A 287 27.77 -29.77 27.02
N ALA A 288 26.53 -29.52 27.45
CA ALA A 288 26.11 -29.74 28.83
C ALA A 288 26.13 -31.23 29.22
N LEU A 289 25.66 -32.11 28.35
CA LEU A 289 25.71 -33.56 28.54
C LEU A 289 27.16 -34.08 28.58
N TRP A 290 28.02 -33.57 27.68
CA TRP A 290 29.45 -33.89 27.67
C TRP A 290 30.15 -33.46 28.97
N ALA A 291 29.87 -32.26 29.46
CA ALA A 291 30.39 -31.77 30.74
C ALA A 291 29.89 -32.61 31.94
N ALA A 292 28.62 -33.02 31.93
CA ALA A 292 28.05 -33.89 32.96
C ALA A 292 28.65 -35.31 32.96
N TRP A 293 29.00 -35.84 31.77
CA TRP A 293 29.53 -37.20 31.63
C TRP A 293 31.02 -37.33 32.02
N HIS A 294 31.78 -36.23 32.01
CA HIS A 294 33.22 -36.24 32.29
C HIS A 294 33.62 -35.99 33.75
N GLY A 295 32.67 -35.73 34.66
CA GLY A 295 32.90 -35.74 36.12
C GLY A 295 33.77 -34.59 36.65
N ALA A 296 33.16 -33.51 37.12
CA ALA A 296 33.86 -32.45 37.85
C ALA A 296 34.29 -32.94 39.25
N PRO A 297 35.46 -32.53 39.77
CA PRO A 297 35.94 -32.95 41.09
C PRO A 297 35.25 -32.22 42.25
N GLU A 298 34.99 -32.97 43.32
CA GLU A 298 34.39 -32.51 44.59
C GLU A 298 35.38 -31.73 45.47
N THR A 299 34.96 -30.58 46.05
CA THR A 299 35.69 -29.92 47.16
C THR A 299 34.80 -29.13 48.14
N GLY A 300 34.80 -29.52 49.41
CA GLY A 300 34.85 -28.57 50.54
C GLY A 300 33.54 -28.12 51.21
N GLU A 301 33.02 -28.94 52.12
CA GLU A 301 31.94 -28.67 53.09
C GLU A 301 32.15 -27.41 53.97
N SER A 302 31.12 -26.54 54.13
CA SER A 302 30.72 -25.87 55.39
C SER A 302 29.58 -24.83 55.21
N ARG A 303 28.67 -24.75 56.18
CA ARG A 303 27.42 -23.93 56.25
C ARG A 303 27.20 -23.50 57.73
N PRO A 304 26.39 -22.47 58.14
CA PRO A 304 25.48 -21.52 57.44
C PRO A 304 25.92 -20.03 57.62
N ASP A 305 25.18 -18.95 57.27
CA ASP A 305 23.79 -18.77 56.79
C ASP A 305 23.61 -17.49 55.90
N ALA A 306 22.37 -17.27 55.45
CA ALA A 306 21.78 -15.95 55.10
C ALA A 306 22.28 -15.16 53.86
N ALA A 307 21.61 -15.46 52.74
CA ALA A 307 20.99 -14.49 51.81
C ALA A 307 21.82 -13.63 50.81
N ALA A 308 21.09 -13.24 49.74
CA ALA A 308 21.34 -12.15 48.79
C ALA A 308 22.51 -12.25 47.78
N VAL A 309 22.18 -12.83 46.61
CA VAL A 309 22.49 -12.33 45.25
C VAL A 309 23.87 -11.70 45.02
N SER A 310 24.78 -12.47 44.42
CA SER A 310 25.90 -11.92 43.63
C SER A 310 25.63 -12.11 42.13
N ALA A 311 25.93 -11.07 41.34
CA ALA A 311 25.89 -11.11 39.89
C ALA A 311 27.14 -10.42 39.31
N LYS A 312 28.20 -11.21 39.05
CA LYS A 312 29.49 -10.89 38.36
C LYS A 312 30.47 -12.06 38.54
N GLU A 313 31.54 -12.26 37.78
CA GLU A 313 31.96 -11.77 36.44
C GLU A 313 32.55 -13.01 35.69
N THR A 314 33.61 -13.15 34.87
CA THR A 314 34.71 -12.35 34.24
C THR A 314 35.14 -13.20 33.01
N GLY A 315 35.83 -12.75 31.95
CA GLY A 315 36.50 -11.48 31.67
C GLY A 315 38.05 -11.58 31.69
N ALA A 316 38.69 -11.16 30.59
CA ALA A 316 40.14 -10.86 30.45
C ALA A 316 41.13 -12.06 30.43
N ALA A 317 42.39 -11.93 30.00
CA ALA A 317 43.21 -10.77 29.62
C ALA A 317 43.99 -11.05 28.29
N ARG A 318 44.81 -10.17 27.65
CA ARG A 318 45.71 -9.05 28.03
C ARG A 318 45.84 -8.05 26.84
N GLU A 319 46.40 -6.82 26.89
CA GLU A 319 46.75 -5.84 27.94
C GLU A 319 47.03 -4.46 27.28
N ARG A 320 46.34 -3.37 27.70
CA ARG A 320 46.82 -1.96 27.88
C ARG A 320 47.51 -1.17 26.71
N PRO A 321 47.73 0.17 26.79
CA PRO A 321 47.15 1.21 27.67
C PRO A 321 46.66 2.53 26.98
N TYR A 322 45.55 3.10 27.49
CA TYR A 322 45.36 4.50 27.93
C TYR A 322 45.72 5.72 27.03
N ARG A 323 44.73 6.59 26.76
CA ARG A 323 44.58 7.95 27.38
C ARG A 323 43.30 8.67 26.90
N GLY A 324 42.50 9.21 27.84
CA GLY A 324 41.41 10.17 27.60
C GLY A 324 41.88 11.64 27.78
N PRO A 325 41.01 12.66 28.01
CA PRO A 325 39.63 12.55 28.49
C PRO A 325 38.59 13.37 27.71
N GLY A 326 37.33 13.27 28.14
CA GLY A 326 36.35 14.37 28.05
C GLY A 326 35.66 14.53 29.42
N PRO A 327 34.87 15.60 29.65
CA PRO A 327 34.03 15.72 30.84
C PRO A 327 32.53 15.58 30.52
N ALA A 328 31.79 14.89 31.39
CA ALA A 328 30.35 15.06 31.54
C ALA A 328 30.05 16.21 32.55
N PRO A 329 28.79 16.60 32.74
CA PRO A 329 28.11 16.10 33.94
C PRO A 329 26.62 15.74 33.76
N ARG A 330 25.96 15.39 34.87
CA ARG A 330 24.56 14.95 35.01
C ARG A 330 23.61 16.09 35.46
N PRO A 331 22.28 15.87 35.48
CA PRO A 331 21.30 16.97 35.48
C PRO A 331 20.78 17.40 36.87
N VAL A 332 20.33 18.65 36.94
CA VAL A 332 19.25 19.19 37.79
C VAL A 332 18.47 20.18 36.90
N GLY A 333 17.19 20.44 37.16
CA GLY A 333 16.38 21.36 36.33
C GLY A 333 15.47 22.27 37.15
N SER A 334 14.87 23.28 36.49
CA SER A 334 13.58 23.89 36.86
C SER A 334 13.15 24.94 35.82
N SER A 335 11.82 25.08 35.64
CA SER A 335 11.07 26.30 35.26
C SER A 335 11.72 27.37 34.37
N GLY A 336 11.24 27.50 33.13
CA GLY A 336 11.36 28.70 32.29
C GLY A 336 10.18 28.80 31.32
N SER A 337 9.43 29.90 31.34
CA SER A 337 8.16 30.03 30.61
C SER A 337 8.31 30.58 29.19
N ALA A 338 7.65 29.91 28.24
CA ALA A 338 7.00 30.49 27.04
C ALA A 338 7.90 31.17 25.97
N PRO A 339 7.44 31.30 24.69
CA PRO A 339 6.09 31.04 24.21
C PRO A 339 5.96 30.02 23.06
N GLY A 340 4.72 29.57 22.84
CA GLY A 340 4.20 29.57 21.46
C GLY A 340 4.26 28.29 20.61
N ARG A 341 4.49 27.08 21.16
CA ARG A 341 4.20 25.85 20.40
C ARG A 341 2.80 25.33 20.74
N LEU A 342 1.84 25.56 19.84
CA LEU A 342 0.51 24.96 19.89
C LEU A 342 0.64 23.43 19.97
N VAL A 343 0.16 22.85 21.08
CA VAL A 343 -0.06 21.41 21.19
C VAL A 343 -1.41 21.12 20.53
N THR A 344 -1.42 20.23 19.54
CA THR A 344 -2.66 19.79 18.90
C THR A 344 -3.45 18.95 19.90
N GLU A 345 -4.53 19.50 20.44
CA GLU A 345 -5.45 18.76 21.30
C GLU A 345 -6.30 17.82 20.44
N VAL A 346 -6.15 16.51 20.67
CA VAL A 346 -6.80 15.44 19.90
C VAL A 346 -7.79 14.70 20.80
N SER A 347 -9.07 15.07 20.73
CA SER A 347 -10.15 14.32 21.38
C SER A 347 -10.50 13.07 20.58
N VAL A 348 -10.75 11.97 21.31
CA VAL A 348 -11.05 10.65 20.74
C VAL A 348 -12.27 10.06 21.44
N ALA A 349 -13.26 9.62 20.68
CA ALA A 349 -14.47 8.99 21.20
C ALA A 349 -14.78 7.68 20.46
N VAL A 350 -14.98 6.58 21.20
CA VAL A 350 -15.37 5.28 20.64
C VAL A 350 -16.88 5.12 20.73
N ILE A 351 -17.54 4.96 19.58
CA ILE A 351 -18.98 4.73 19.48
C ILE A 351 -19.20 3.27 19.07
N GLY A 352 -19.92 2.51 19.89
CA GLY A 352 -20.26 1.11 19.61
C GLY A 352 -21.34 0.96 18.52
N PRO A 353 -21.60 -0.27 18.05
CA PRO A 353 -22.68 -0.56 17.09
C PRO A 353 -24.05 -0.03 17.55
N ASP A 354 -24.31 -0.03 18.86
CA ASP A 354 -25.56 0.42 19.47
C ASP A 354 -25.70 1.97 19.53
N GLY A 355 -24.82 2.71 18.86
CA GLY A 355 -24.80 4.18 18.83
C GLY A 355 -24.36 4.85 20.14
N ARG A 356 -24.00 4.08 21.16
CA ARG A 356 -23.63 4.58 22.50
C ARG A 356 -22.11 4.78 22.64
N PRO A 357 -21.66 5.81 23.37
CA PRO A 357 -20.25 5.95 23.73
C PRO A 357 -19.77 4.80 24.61
N VAL A 358 -18.60 4.24 24.31
CA VAL A 358 -17.93 3.25 25.17
C VAL A 358 -17.08 4.01 26.20
N PRO A 359 -17.35 3.88 27.52
CA PRO A 359 -16.54 4.55 28.54
C PRO A 359 -15.12 3.95 28.60
N PRO A 360 -14.09 4.77 28.87
CA PRO A 360 -12.73 4.27 29.00
C PRO A 360 -12.60 3.37 30.25
N PRO A 361 -11.87 2.23 30.17
CA PRO A 361 -11.63 1.40 31.34
C PRO A 361 -10.75 2.14 32.35
N GLN A 362 -11.21 2.24 33.60
CA GLN A 362 -10.37 2.72 34.69
C GLN A 362 -9.23 1.72 34.96
N ALA A 363 -8.06 2.22 35.32
CA ALA A 363 -6.89 1.39 35.60
C ALA A 363 -7.05 0.64 36.95
N GLY A 364 -7.64 -0.55 36.89
CA GLY A 364 -7.85 -1.46 38.02
C GLY A 364 -7.24 -2.84 37.76
N SER A 365 -6.57 -3.39 38.78
CA SER A 365 -5.75 -4.60 38.76
C SER A 365 -6.30 -5.79 37.96
N ALA A 366 -5.57 -6.20 36.91
CA ALA A 366 -5.73 -7.52 36.30
C ALA A 366 -4.87 -8.54 37.05
N ALA A 367 -5.49 -9.44 37.81
CA ALA A 367 -4.81 -10.59 38.42
C ALA A 367 -4.58 -11.70 37.37
N PRO A 368 -3.44 -12.43 37.41
CA PRO A 368 -3.18 -13.52 36.46
C PRO A 368 -3.93 -14.81 36.85
N PRO A 369 -4.57 -15.52 35.90
CA PRO A 369 -5.02 -16.88 36.11
C PRO A 369 -3.85 -17.87 36.01
N SER A 370 -3.72 -18.75 37.00
CA SER A 370 -2.74 -19.85 37.00
C SER A 370 -3.06 -20.93 35.94
N PRO A 371 -2.06 -21.70 35.48
CA PRO A 371 -2.32 -22.83 34.58
C PRO A 371 -2.99 -23.99 35.33
N ALA A 372 -3.99 -24.60 34.71
CA ALA A 372 -4.50 -25.92 35.10
C ALA A 372 -3.86 -26.99 34.20
N GLY A 373 -3.40 -28.08 34.80
CA GLY A 373 -2.98 -29.27 34.07
C GLY A 373 -4.16 -29.96 33.39
N GLY A 374 -3.90 -30.72 32.34
CA GLY A 374 -4.92 -31.55 31.69
C GLY A 374 -5.01 -32.94 32.32
N ASP A 375 -6.10 -33.64 31.99
CA ASP A 375 -6.11 -35.10 31.93
C ASP A 375 -7.03 -35.55 30.79
N ALA A 376 -6.76 -36.70 30.18
CA ALA A 376 -7.39 -37.12 28.93
C ALA A 376 -8.59 -38.06 29.15
N GLY A 377 -9.81 -37.56 28.89
CA GLY A 377 -11.03 -38.38 28.85
C GLY A 377 -11.54 -38.62 27.41
N PRO A 378 -12.21 -39.76 27.13
CA PRO A 378 -12.77 -40.06 25.82
C PRO A 378 -13.95 -39.12 25.47
N PRO A 379 -14.21 -38.84 24.18
CA PRO A 379 -15.15 -37.81 23.77
C PRO A 379 -16.63 -38.21 23.95
N ALA A 380 -17.36 -37.42 24.74
CA ALA A 380 -18.82 -37.44 24.74
C ALA A 380 -19.38 -36.65 23.55
N PRO A 381 -20.46 -37.11 22.88
CA PRO A 381 -21.09 -36.38 21.79
C PRO A 381 -21.88 -35.18 22.32
N GLY A 382 -21.66 -33.99 21.75
CA GLY A 382 -22.44 -32.78 22.07
C GLY A 382 -21.66 -31.63 22.72
N ALA A 383 -20.42 -31.35 22.28
CA ALA A 383 -19.75 -30.10 22.63
C ALA A 383 -20.55 -28.89 22.06
N PRO A 384 -20.83 -27.84 22.86
CA PRO A 384 -21.46 -26.63 22.33
C PRO A 384 -20.52 -25.94 21.33
N ALA A 385 -21.09 -25.37 20.26
CA ALA A 385 -20.31 -24.72 19.22
C ALA A 385 -19.45 -23.57 19.80
N PRO A 386 -18.19 -23.40 19.34
CA PRO A 386 -17.31 -22.36 19.85
C PRO A 386 -17.93 -20.99 19.63
N ALA A 387 -18.05 -20.21 20.72
CA ALA A 387 -18.73 -18.92 20.70
C ALA A 387 -18.17 -18.00 19.60
N PRO A 388 -19.02 -17.27 18.86
CA PRO A 388 -18.58 -16.47 17.71
C PRO A 388 -17.55 -15.41 18.12
N GLY A 389 -16.58 -15.18 17.23
CA GLY A 389 -15.50 -14.21 17.46
C GLY A 389 -16.04 -12.79 17.60
N ARG A 390 -15.80 -12.15 18.74
CA ARG A 390 -16.16 -10.76 19.04
C ARG A 390 -14.91 -9.90 19.11
N LEU A 391 -14.89 -8.80 18.36
CA LEU A 391 -13.86 -7.77 18.47
C LEU A 391 -14.24 -6.76 19.54
N THR A 392 -13.35 -6.50 20.50
CA THR A 392 -13.43 -5.32 21.37
C THR A 392 -12.44 -4.26 20.89
N VAL A 393 -12.82 -2.99 21.05
CA VAL A 393 -12.09 -1.83 20.56
C VAL A 393 -11.92 -0.84 21.71
N SER A 394 -10.69 -0.36 21.91
CA SER A 394 -10.43 0.86 22.68
C SER A 394 -9.53 1.79 21.86
N ALA A 395 -9.62 3.09 22.12
CA ALA A 395 -8.80 4.09 21.44
C ALA A 395 -8.35 5.15 22.43
N GLN A 396 -7.10 5.61 22.29
CA GLN A 396 -6.48 6.60 23.18
C GLN A 396 -5.60 7.56 22.38
N PRO A 397 -5.60 8.88 22.68
CA PRO A 397 -4.68 9.83 22.07
C PRO A 397 -3.24 9.58 22.55
N SER A 398 -2.27 9.81 21.67
CA SER A 398 -0.84 9.64 21.94
C SER A 398 -0.04 10.63 21.10
N GLY A 399 0.11 11.86 21.62
CA GLY A 399 0.67 12.98 20.87
C GLY A 399 -0.19 13.31 19.64
N THR A 400 0.45 13.44 18.47
CA THR A 400 -0.21 13.73 17.17
C THR A 400 -0.76 12.48 16.47
N ALA A 401 -1.15 11.46 17.23
CA ALA A 401 -1.69 10.20 16.72
C ALA A 401 -2.71 9.60 17.71
N THR A 402 -3.58 8.73 17.20
CA THR A 402 -4.48 7.91 18.03
C THR A 402 -4.01 6.46 17.98
N ILE A 403 -3.84 5.82 19.15
CA ILE A 403 -3.58 4.39 19.25
C ILE A 403 -4.92 3.69 19.43
N VAL A 404 -5.31 2.87 18.46
CA VAL A 404 -6.47 1.99 18.53
C VAL A 404 -5.99 0.58 18.87
N THR A 405 -6.55 0.01 19.94
CA THR A 405 -6.27 -1.36 20.39
C THR A 405 -7.47 -2.24 20.04
N LEU A 406 -7.19 -3.33 19.31
CA LEU A 406 -8.17 -4.30 18.87
C LEU A 406 -7.89 -5.65 19.54
N THR A 407 -8.86 -6.20 20.27
CA THR A 407 -8.72 -7.49 20.96
C THR A 407 -9.80 -8.46 20.51
N ALA A 408 -9.40 -9.68 20.10
CA ALA A 408 -10.33 -10.74 19.74
C ALA A 408 -10.71 -11.59 20.95
N SER A 409 -12.01 -11.84 21.10
CA SER A 409 -12.63 -12.61 22.17
C SER A 409 -13.64 -13.62 21.58
N GLY A 410 -14.09 -14.59 22.38
CA GLY A 410 -14.84 -15.74 21.86
C GLY A 410 -13.92 -16.87 21.39
N GLY A 411 -14.48 -17.90 20.76
CA GLY A 411 -13.80 -19.15 20.40
C GLY A 411 -13.41 -19.28 18.93
N GLN A 412 -13.51 -18.21 18.13
CA GLN A 412 -13.22 -18.23 16.69
C GLN A 412 -12.34 -17.04 16.28
N ALA A 413 -11.56 -17.20 15.21
CA ALA A 413 -10.70 -16.15 14.68
C ALA A 413 -11.51 -14.99 14.08
N VAL A 414 -11.09 -13.77 14.35
CA VAL A 414 -11.73 -12.54 13.84
C VAL A 414 -10.90 -11.96 12.71
N VAL A 415 -11.43 -12.03 11.48
CA VAL A 415 -10.94 -11.22 10.35
C VAL A 415 -11.45 -9.79 10.56
N TRP A 416 -10.55 -8.83 10.69
CA TRP A 416 -10.89 -7.42 10.94
C TRP A 416 -10.34 -6.51 9.85
N SER A 417 -11.04 -5.39 9.63
CA SER A 417 -10.57 -4.31 8.76
C SER A 417 -10.90 -2.96 9.38
N MET A 418 -10.17 -1.93 8.95
CA MET A 418 -10.27 -0.58 9.48
C MET A 418 -10.08 0.44 8.37
N THR A 419 -11.04 1.36 8.22
CA THR A 419 -11.07 2.39 7.17
C THR A 419 -11.22 3.78 7.80
N ALA A 420 -10.58 4.79 7.21
CA ALA A 420 -10.75 6.18 7.60
C ALA A 420 -11.57 6.93 6.55
N ASP A 421 -12.47 7.82 6.98
CA ASP A 421 -13.26 8.66 6.06
C ASP A 421 -12.50 9.92 5.59
N ALA A 422 -11.39 10.25 6.24
CA ALA A 422 -10.57 11.43 5.96
C ALA A 422 -9.21 11.06 5.33
N PRO A 423 -8.82 11.65 4.18
CA PRO A 423 -7.60 11.29 3.47
C PRO A 423 -6.30 11.75 4.16
N TRP A 424 -6.38 12.57 5.21
CA TRP A 424 -5.24 12.98 6.05
C TRP A 424 -5.00 12.06 7.26
N LEU A 425 -5.77 10.98 7.43
CA LEU A 425 -5.50 9.95 8.43
C LEU A 425 -4.75 8.77 7.81
N ARG A 426 -3.56 8.46 8.34
CA ARG A 426 -2.74 7.30 7.93
C ARG A 426 -2.84 6.18 8.96
N LEU A 427 -3.34 5.02 8.52
CA LEU A 427 -3.47 3.81 9.35
C LEU A 427 -2.19 2.97 9.23
N SER A 428 -1.57 2.57 10.35
CA SER A 428 -0.40 1.69 10.31
C SER A 428 -0.72 0.26 9.84
N LYS A 429 -1.98 -0.17 9.96
CA LYS A 429 -2.53 -1.45 9.47
C LYS A 429 -4.02 -1.26 9.13
N PRO A 430 -4.47 -1.47 7.87
CA PRO A 430 -5.89 -1.36 7.50
C PRO A 430 -6.70 -2.64 7.73
N GLY A 431 -6.08 -3.72 8.22
CA GLY A 431 -6.77 -4.98 8.49
C GLY A 431 -5.83 -6.11 8.92
N GLY A 432 -6.41 -7.27 9.23
CA GLY A 432 -5.69 -8.48 9.61
C GLY A 432 -6.62 -9.60 10.10
N VAL A 433 -6.02 -10.62 10.71
CA VAL A 433 -6.74 -11.70 11.40
C VAL A 433 -6.20 -11.78 12.82
N LEU A 434 -7.08 -11.91 13.81
CA LEU A 434 -6.75 -12.14 15.21
C LEU A 434 -7.31 -13.49 15.65
N GLN A 435 -6.47 -14.34 16.23
CA GLN A 435 -6.91 -15.55 16.92
C GLN A 435 -7.57 -15.20 18.26
N PRO A 436 -8.41 -16.08 18.85
CA PRO A 436 -8.92 -15.91 20.21
C PRO A 436 -7.87 -15.46 21.22
N GLY A 437 -8.17 -14.40 21.98
CA GLY A 437 -7.26 -13.81 22.97
C GLY A 437 -6.16 -12.91 22.41
N GLN A 438 -5.95 -12.85 21.09
CA GLN A 438 -4.95 -11.96 20.51
C GLN A 438 -5.39 -10.49 20.52
N THR A 439 -4.42 -9.63 20.78
CA THR A 439 -4.57 -8.17 20.71
C THR A 439 -3.58 -7.60 19.70
N THR A 440 -3.99 -6.58 18.94
CA THR A 440 -3.06 -5.80 18.12
C THR A 440 -3.37 -4.31 18.23
N THR A 441 -2.32 -3.49 18.12
CA THR A 441 -2.42 -2.04 18.07
C THR A 441 -2.29 -1.54 16.63
N VAL A 442 -3.10 -0.54 16.32
CA VAL A 442 -3.06 0.22 15.08
C VAL A 442 -2.85 1.69 15.44
N VAL A 443 -1.92 2.34 14.77
CA VAL A 443 -1.62 3.77 14.97
C VAL A 443 -2.29 4.53 13.84
N VAL A 444 -3.13 5.51 14.20
CA VAL A 444 -3.75 6.47 13.29
C VAL A 444 -2.95 7.77 13.40
N GLY A 445 -2.06 8.00 12.44
CA GLY A 445 -1.25 9.23 12.38
C GLY A 445 -1.91 10.30 11.51
N ILE A 446 -1.79 11.57 11.90
CA ILE A 446 -2.25 12.71 11.10
C ILE A 446 -1.20 13.06 10.04
N ASP A 447 -1.64 13.47 8.85
CA ASP A 447 -0.81 13.93 7.76
C ASP A 447 -0.76 15.47 7.68
N ALA A 448 0.24 16.07 8.32
CA ALA A 448 0.36 17.52 8.52
C ALA A 448 0.59 18.38 7.24
N GLU A 449 0.64 17.74 6.07
CA GLU A 449 0.62 18.38 4.74
C GLU A 449 -0.78 18.39 4.11
N ARG A 450 -1.68 17.52 4.59
CA ARG A 450 -3.05 17.31 4.05
C ARG A 450 -4.14 17.57 5.10
N GLU A 451 -3.73 17.86 6.34
CA GLU A 451 -4.58 18.21 7.46
C GLU A 451 -5.34 19.54 7.19
N PRO A 452 -6.67 19.59 7.42
CA PRO A 452 -7.45 20.81 7.23
C PRO A 452 -6.98 21.97 8.11
N VAL A 453 -6.94 23.17 7.53
CA VAL A 453 -6.71 24.43 8.25
C VAL A 453 -7.87 24.69 9.20
N GLY A 454 -7.58 24.95 10.49
CA GLY A 454 -8.60 25.09 11.53
C GLY A 454 -9.07 23.76 12.15
N PRO A 455 -10.19 23.75 12.90
CA PRO A 455 -10.69 22.56 13.60
C PRO A 455 -11.32 21.56 12.63
N TRP A 456 -11.10 20.26 12.87
CA TRP A 456 -11.63 19.18 12.04
C TRP A 456 -12.09 17.98 12.89
N ARG A 457 -13.00 17.19 12.32
CA ARG A 457 -13.47 15.90 12.86
C ARG A 457 -13.44 14.87 11.74
N ALA A 458 -12.92 13.69 12.04
CA ALA A 458 -12.80 12.54 11.15
C ALA A 458 -13.23 11.26 11.89
N ARG A 459 -13.47 10.18 11.15
CA ARG A 459 -13.88 8.88 11.71
C ARG A 459 -13.06 7.74 11.14
N VAL A 460 -12.87 6.74 11.98
CA VAL A 460 -12.26 5.45 11.64
C VAL A 460 -13.28 4.36 11.97
N VAL A 461 -13.75 3.64 10.94
CA VAL A 461 -14.75 2.57 11.05
C VAL A 461 -14.04 1.23 11.09
N ILE A 462 -14.45 0.35 12.01
CA ILE A 462 -13.83 -0.96 12.27
C ILE A 462 -14.86 -2.06 12.01
N ALA A 463 -14.46 -3.06 11.23
CA ALA A 463 -15.22 -4.28 11.00
C ALA A 463 -14.53 -5.50 11.66
N PRO A 464 -15.28 -6.53 12.09
CA PRO A 464 -16.74 -6.63 12.05
C PRO A 464 -17.42 -5.78 13.15
N GLY A 465 -18.68 -5.39 12.91
CA GLY A 465 -19.51 -4.67 13.88
C GLY A 465 -19.70 -3.17 13.61
N GLY A 466 -18.87 -2.52 12.79
CA GLY A 466 -19.05 -1.11 12.41
C GLY A 466 -18.71 -0.09 13.50
N THR A 467 -18.05 -0.53 14.58
CA THR A 467 -17.56 0.33 15.67
C THR A 467 -16.78 1.51 15.11
N THR A 468 -17.17 2.72 15.50
CA THR A 468 -16.65 3.96 14.92
C THR A 468 -15.86 4.75 15.95
N VAL A 469 -14.57 4.92 15.72
CA VAL A 469 -13.69 5.81 16.48
C VAL A 469 -13.75 7.19 15.83
N THR A 470 -14.34 8.17 16.51
CA THR A 470 -14.28 9.58 16.10
C THR A 470 -13.00 10.19 16.64
N ILE A 471 -12.27 10.89 15.77
CA ILE A 471 -11.02 11.61 16.08
C ILE A 471 -11.24 13.06 15.68
N GLU A 472 -10.94 13.98 16.58
CA GLU A 472 -10.97 15.42 16.33
C GLU A 472 -9.58 16.01 16.49
N GLY A 473 -9.36 17.17 15.87
CA GLY A 473 -8.11 17.90 15.98
C GLY A 473 -8.23 19.30 15.41
N ARG A 474 -7.07 19.95 15.24
CA ARG A 474 -6.98 21.30 14.70
C ARG A 474 -5.67 21.46 13.95
N GLY A 475 -5.75 21.58 12.63
CA GLY A 475 -4.59 21.87 11.80
C GLY A 475 -4.12 23.30 11.98
N ARG A 476 -3.21 23.73 11.10
CA ARG A 476 -2.57 25.04 11.17
C ARG A 476 -3.63 26.16 11.25
N PRO A 477 -3.42 27.24 12.03
CA PRO A 477 -4.32 28.38 12.02
C PRO A 477 -4.26 29.10 10.67
N VAL A 478 -5.37 29.73 10.27
CA VAL A 478 -5.35 30.69 9.16
C VAL A 478 -4.43 31.84 9.56
N VAL A 479 -3.33 32.03 8.81
CA VAL A 479 -2.56 33.27 8.90
C VAL A 479 -3.34 34.32 8.11
N SER A 480 -4.22 35.05 8.79
CA SER A 480 -4.93 36.18 8.21
C SER A 480 -3.93 37.26 7.84
N THR A 481 -3.53 37.33 6.57
CA THR A 481 -2.80 38.49 6.03
C THR A 481 -3.65 39.74 6.33
N PRO A 482 -3.12 40.74 7.06
CA PRO A 482 -3.89 41.95 7.32
C PRO A 482 -4.19 42.63 5.98
N ALA A 483 -5.48 42.85 5.71
CA ALA A 483 -5.91 43.50 4.48
C ALA A 483 -5.27 44.88 4.37
N ALA A 484 -4.72 45.21 3.20
CA ALA A 484 -4.13 46.52 2.96
C ALA A 484 -5.18 47.62 3.23
N THR A 485 -4.83 48.60 4.07
CA THR A 485 -5.72 49.68 4.50
C THR A 485 -6.23 50.46 3.28
N GLN A 486 -7.49 50.25 2.91
CA GLN A 486 -8.16 51.10 1.94
C GLN A 486 -8.36 52.48 2.60
N SER A 487 -7.77 53.51 2.00
CA SER A 487 -7.96 54.90 2.46
C SER A 487 -9.44 55.27 2.41
N PRO A 488 -9.98 55.99 3.42
CA PRO A 488 -11.36 56.44 3.39
C PRO A 488 -11.60 57.41 2.22
N PRO A 489 -12.77 57.35 1.56
CA PRO A 489 -13.11 58.28 0.50
C PRO A 489 -13.27 59.71 1.04
N PRO A 490 -12.99 60.75 0.23
CA PRO A 490 -13.15 62.15 0.64
C PRO A 490 -14.63 62.51 0.86
N PRO A 491 -14.93 63.48 1.75
CA PRO A 491 -16.31 63.87 2.08
C PRO A 491 -17.04 64.51 0.89
N ALA A 492 -18.35 64.29 0.82
CA ALA A 492 -19.20 64.75 -0.28
C ALA A 492 -19.37 66.28 -0.31
N SER A 493 -19.32 66.86 -1.51
CA SER A 493 -19.73 68.25 -1.78
C SER A 493 -21.26 68.33 -2.00
N PRO A 494 -21.90 69.48 -1.70
CA PRO A 494 -23.36 69.55 -1.54
C PRO A 494 -24.18 69.50 -2.84
N THR A 495 -25.42 69.05 -2.68
CA THR A 495 -26.46 68.88 -3.70
C THR A 495 -26.75 70.14 -4.52
N ALA A 496 -26.82 69.99 -5.86
CA ALA A 496 -27.54 70.90 -6.75
C ALA A 496 -28.97 70.37 -7.02
N ALA A 497 -29.96 71.26 -7.08
CA ALA A 497 -31.38 70.89 -7.21
C ALA A 497 -31.77 70.51 -8.65
N PRO A 498 -32.80 69.65 -8.84
CA PRO A 498 -33.26 69.25 -10.17
C PRO A 498 -34.12 70.35 -10.84
N PRO A 499 -33.99 70.56 -12.17
CA PRO A 499 -34.93 71.41 -12.93
C PRO A 499 -36.25 70.67 -13.17
N SER A 500 -37.38 71.35 -12.96
CA SER A 500 -38.70 70.84 -13.32
C SER A 500 -38.93 70.86 -14.84
N PRO A 501 -39.75 69.94 -15.40
CA PRO A 501 -40.05 69.93 -16.83
C PRO A 501 -40.97 71.09 -17.25
N SER A 502 -40.93 71.45 -18.53
CA SER A 502 -41.90 72.32 -19.19
C SER A 502 -42.18 71.81 -20.61
N ALA A 503 -43.37 72.12 -21.14
CA ALA A 503 -43.92 71.50 -22.35
C ALA A 503 -43.36 72.08 -23.66
N GLY A 504 -43.54 71.30 -24.73
CA GLY A 504 -43.13 71.58 -26.11
C GLY A 504 -43.41 70.37 -26.99
#